data_AF-A0A520ESB2-F1
#
_entry.id   AF-A0A520ESB2-F1
#
_cell.length_a   1.000
_cell.length_b   1.000
_cell.length_c   1.000
_cell.angle_alpha   90.00
_cell.angle_beta   90.00
_cell.angle_gamma   90.00
#
_symmetry.space_group_name_H-M   'P 1'
#
loop_
_entity.id
_entity.type
_entity.pdbx_description
1 polymer ?
#
loop_
_entity_poly.entity_id
_entity_poly.type
_entity_poly.pdbx_seq_one_letter_code
_entity_poly.pdbx_strand_id
1 'polypeptide(L)' 'MTELQGGLHGTEMRRAITAAAIGNFITWFDFAAYGFLAVLLGQIFFPSENPATSLLAT' A
#
# COMPACT_ATOMS: atom_id res chain seq x y z
N MET A 1 43.34 10.05 -3.56
CA MET A 1 42.11 9.56 -2.90
C MET A 1 41.05 10.65 -2.99
N THR A 2 40.75 11.12 -4.20
CA THR A 2 39.93 12.33 -4.44
C THR A 2 38.97 12.03 -5.59
N GLU A 3 37.97 11.21 -5.31
CA GLU A 3 36.78 11.06 -6.15
C GLU A 3 35.53 11.26 -5.29
N LEU A 4 35.40 12.45 -4.71
CA LEU A 4 34.18 12.84 -4.03
C LEU A 4 33.59 14.01 -4.81
N GLN A 5 32.44 13.72 -5.43
CA GLN A 5 31.28 14.63 -5.49
C GLN A 5 31.07 15.41 -6.79
N GLY A 6 30.62 14.70 -7.83
CA GLY A 6 29.65 15.27 -8.77
C GLY A 6 28.27 15.33 -8.10
N GLY A 7 27.80 16.51 -7.74
CA GLY A 7 26.44 16.70 -7.24
C GLY A 7 25.40 16.36 -8.31
N LEU A 8 24.29 15.72 -7.92
CA LEU A 8 23.18 15.46 -8.84
C LEU A 8 22.64 16.79 -9.39
N HIS A 9 22.61 16.94 -10.71
CA HIS A 9 21.95 18.06 -11.37
C HIS A 9 20.46 18.11 -10.95
N GLY A 10 19.86 19.31 -10.93
CA GLY A 10 18.50 19.50 -10.38
C GLY A 10 17.43 18.54 -10.93
N THR A 11 17.58 18.09 -12.17
CA THR A 11 16.71 17.08 -12.80
C THR A 11 16.95 15.66 -12.26
N GLU A 12 18.21 15.27 -12.06
CA GLU A 12 18.59 13.97 -11.50
C GLU A 12 18.13 13.84 -10.05
N MET A 13 18.25 14.92 -9.27
CA MET A 13 17.75 14.98 -7.90
C MET A 13 16.23 14.79 -7.84
N ARG A 14 15.48 15.47 -8.72
CA ARG A 14 14.02 15.29 -8.81
C ARG A 14 13.66 13.86 -9.18
N ARG A 15 14.38 13.26 -10.15
CA ARG A 15 14.16 11.85 -10.54
C ARG A 15 14.42 10.89 -9.38
N ALA A 16 15.50 11.09 -8.62
CA ALA A 16 15.84 10.28 -7.46
C ALA A 16 14.76 10.38 -6.35
N ILE A 17 14.29 11.59 -6.05
CA ILE A 17 13.22 11.81 -5.06
C ILE A 17 11.92 11.13 -5.49
N THR A 18 11.50 11.29 -6.76
CA THR A 18 10.28 10.66 -7.25
C THR A 18 10.39 9.13 -7.27
N ALA A 19 11.55 8.59 -7.64
CA ALA A 19 11.79 7.14 -7.60
C ALA A 19 11.72 6.59 -6.16
N ALA A 20 12.31 7.29 -5.19
CA ALA A 20 12.24 6.92 -3.78
C ALA A 20 10.81 7.00 -3.23
N ALA A 21 10.05 8.04 -3.60
CA ALA A 21 8.65 8.20 -3.18
C ALA A 21 7.75 7.10 -3.75
N ILE A 22 7.90 6.75 -5.03
CA ILE A 22 7.16 5.65 -5.66
C ILE A 22 7.52 4.31 -5.01
N GLY A 23 8.82 4.07 -4.79
CA GLY A 23 9.30 2.86 -4.11
C GLY A 23 8.70 2.70 -2.72
N ASN A 24 8.67 3.79 -1.94
CA ASN A 24 8.02 3.81 -0.64
C ASN A 24 6.50 3.61 -0.74
N PHE A 25 5.83 4.22 -1.72
CA PHE A 25 4.38 4.05 -1.87
C PHE A 25 4.00 2.60 -2.20
N ILE A 26 4.71 1.94 -3.12
CA ILE A 26 4.38 0.58 -3.57
C ILE A 26 4.48 -0.44 -2.42
N THR A 27 5.44 -0.30 -1.51
CA THR A 27 5.57 -1.24 -0.38
C THR A 27 4.40 -1.12 0.61
N TRP A 28 3.89 0.09 0.82
CA TRP A 28 2.74 0.34 1.69
C TRP A 28 1.39 0.18 0.99
N PHE A 29 1.37 0.23 -0.34
CA PHE A 29 0.17 0.11 -1.15
C PHE A 29 -0.55 -1.22 -0.90
N ASP A 30 0.19 -2.34 -0.88
CA ASP A 30 -0.41 -3.66 -0.69
C ASP A 30 -1.07 -3.80 0.70
N PHE A 31 -0.48 -3.21 1.74
CA PHE A 31 -1.08 -3.14 3.07
C PHE A 31 -2.41 -2.36 3.07
N ALA A 32 -2.46 -1.22 2.37
CA ALA A 32 -3.69 -0.44 2.26
C ALA A 32 -4.77 -1.17 1.44
N ALA A 33 -4.36 -1.81 0.34
CA ALA A 33 -5.25 -2.62 -0.50
C ALA A 33 -5.83 -3.80 0.27
N TYR A 34 -4.99 -4.51 1.04
CA TYR A 34 -5.41 -5.60 1.91
C TYR A 34 -6.41 -5.13 2.96
N GLY A 35 -6.14 -4.02 3.64
CA GLY A 35 -7.05 -3.46 4.65
C GLY A 35 -8.43 -3.12 4.06
N PHE A 36 -8.46 -2.49 2.88
CA PHE A 36 -9.70 -2.21 2.17
C PHE A 36 -10.44 -3.48 1.75
N LEU A 37 -9.72 -4.45 1.18
CA LEU A 37 -10.28 -5.73 0.76
C LEU A 37 -10.85 -6.51 1.95
N ALA A 38 -10.18 -6.51 3.10
CA ALA A 38 -10.64 -7.19 4.31
C ALA A 38 -11.99 -6.64 4.80
N VAL A 39 -12.18 -5.31 4.76
CA VAL A 39 -13.47 -4.68 5.09
C VAL A 39 -14.54 -5.12 4.10
N LEU A 40 -14.24 -5.09 2.80
CA LEU A 40 -15.18 -5.50 1.75
C LEU A 40 -15.60 -6.98 1.89
N LEU A 41 -14.62 -7.87 2.09
CA LEU A 41 -14.88 -9.29 2.33
C LEU A 41 -15.69 -9.51 3.60
N GLY A 42 -15.42 -8.76 4.67
CA GLY A 42 -16.23 -8.78 5.88
C GLY A 42 -17.71 -8.49 5.61
N GLN A 43 -18.01 -7.50 4.77
CA GLN A 43 -19.39 -7.16 4.42
C GLN A 43 -20.05 -8.20 3.50
N ILE A 44 -19.31 -8.79 2.56
CA ILE A 44 -19.84 -9.77 1.60
C ILE A 44 -20.11 -11.12 2.27
N PHE A 45 -19.17 -11.61 3.08
CA PHE A 45 -19.27 -12.94 3.70
C PHE A 45 -19.97 -12.91 5.06
N PHE A 46 -19.93 -11.78 5.77
CA PHE A 46 -20.56 -11.60 7.08
C PHE A 46 -21.44 -10.34 7.10
N PRO A 47 -22.47 -10.26 6.24
CA PRO A 47 -23.38 -9.12 6.23
C PRO A 47 -24.02 -8.95 7.62
N SER A 48 -23.74 -7.80 8.25
CA SER A 48 -24.15 -7.49 9.64
C SER A 48 -25.67 -7.38 9.83
N GLU A 49 -26.45 -7.48 8.77
CA GLU A 49 -27.91 -7.39 8.80
C GLU A 49 -28.59 -8.68 9.28
N ASN A 50 -27.89 -9.82 9.34
CA ASN A 50 -28.53 -11.06 9.77
C ASN A 50 -27.66 -11.90 10.73
N PRO A 51 -27.74 -11.69 12.05
CA PRO A 51 -27.06 -12.53 13.05
C PRO A 51 -27.41 -14.04 12.97
N ALA A 52 -28.43 -14.44 12.20
CA ALA A 52 -28.78 -15.85 12.01
C ALA A 52 -27.98 -16.57 10.90
N THR A 53 -27.35 -15.87 9.95
CA THR A 53 -26.57 -16.53 8.86
C THR A 53 -25.25 -17.11 9.35
N SER A 54 -24.66 -16.55 10.41
CA SER A 54 -23.45 -17.08 11.05
C SER A 54 -23.71 -18.41 11.77
N LEU A 55 -24.95 -18.67 12.19
CA LEU A 55 -25.35 -19.89 12.90
C LEU A 55 -25.75 -21.04 11.96
N LEU A 56 -26.07 -20.77 10.69
CA LEU A 56 -26.49 -21.77 9.71
C LEU A 56 -25.34 -22.35 8.85
N ALA A 57 -24.11 -21.85 9.03
CA ALA A 57 -22.92 -22.33 8.33
C ALA A 57 -22.06 -23.33 9.14
N THR A 58 -22.55 -23.77 10.30
CA THR A 58 -22.02 -24.92 11.08
C THR A 58 -22.90 -26.14 10.84
#